data_AF-A0A819MCT4-F1
#
_entry.id   AF-A0A819MCT4-F1
#
_cell.length_a   1.000
_cell.length_b   1.000
_cell.length_c   1.000
_cell.angle_alpha   90.00
_cell.angle_beta   90.00
_cell.angle_gamma   90.00
#
_symmetry.space_group_name_H-M   'P 1'
#
loop_
_entity.id
_entity.type
_entity.pdbx_description
1 polymer ?
#
loop_
_entity_poly.entity_id
_entity_poly.type
_entity_poly.pdbx_seq_one_letter_code
_entity_poly.pdbx_strand_id
1 'polypeptide(L)'
;MRSKLVILFCFIAIIYPITLLDPSWKGKLNTNEILHEEPRFISSLPNGKRFVVGQDYDKINIIHLVAKWIAEYGLPGALDLNYDIARKYTPPWYDEELQGLAAGSGVLYKDSRRLNLLPELINAA
;
A
#
# COMPACT_ATOMS: atom_id res chain seq x y z
N MET A 1 -1.82 53.57 -13.91
CA MET A 1 -1.00 52.58 -14.65
C MET A 1 -0.25 51.62 -13.70
N ARG A 2 -0.90 51.02 -12.70
CA ARG A 2 -0.24 50.13 -11.72
C ARG A 2 -0.88 48.74 -11.59
N SER A 3 -2.01 48.47 -12.25
CA SER A 3 -2.75 47.19 -12.10
C SER A 3 -2.42 46.12 -13.14
N LYS A 4 -1.80 46.46 -14.28
CA LYS A 4 -1.46 45.47 -15.33
C LYS A 4 -0.15 44.72 -15.08
N LEU A 5 0.72 45.21 -14.18
CA LEU A 5 2.03 44.60 -13.93
C LEU A 5 1.99 43.43 -12.94
N VAL A 6 0.99 43.38 -12.06
CA VAL A 6 0.85 42.33 -11.03
C VAL A 6 0.28 41.03 -11.62
N ILE A 7 -0.61 41.12 -12.63
CA ILE A 7 -1.24 39.95 -13.24
C ILE A 7 -0.25 39.15 -14.11
N LEU A 8 0.75 39.81 -14.70
CA LEU A 8 1.77 39.14 -15.52
C LEU A 8 2.76 38.31 -14.67
N PHE A 9 3.02 38.70 -13.41
CA PHE A 9 3.92 37.96 -12.53
C PHE A 9 3.29 36.71 -11.90
N CYS A 10 1.96 36.68 -11.71
CA CYS A 10 1.27 35.49 -11.17
C CYS A 10 1.13 34.35 -12.19
N PHE A 11 1.06 34.64 -13.49
CA PHE A 11 0.98 33.58 -14.50
C PHE A 11 2.31 32.87 -14.74
N ILE A 12 3.44 33.51 -14.48
CA ILE A 12 4.77 32.88 -14.63
C ILE A 12 5.06 31.93 -13.47
N ALA A 13 4.54 32.20 -12.27
CA ALA A 13 4.81 31.37 -11.09
C ALA A 13 4.00 30.05 -11.02
N ILE A 14 2.95 29.88 -11.83
CA ILE A 14 2.09 28.69 -11.79
C ILE A 14 2.51 27.64 -12.85
N ILE A 15 3.23 28.03 -13.90
CA ILE A 15 3.65 27.10 -14.98
C ILE A 15 4.99 26.42 -14.66
N TYR A 16 5.81 27.00 -13.79
CA TYR A 16 7.17 26.51 -13.53
C TYR A 16 7.37 25.27 -12.63
N PRO A 17 6.40 24.73 -11.84
CA PRO A 17 6.72 23.56 -11.04
C PRO A 17 6.56 22.23 -11.78
N ILE A 18 6.08 22.20 -13.04
CA ILE A 18 5.78 20.92 -13.71
C ILE A 18 7.02 20.28 -14.37
N THR A 19 8.13 21.02 -14.58
CA THR A 19 9.31 20.47 -15.29
C THR A 19 10.50 20.10 -14.41
N LEU A 20 10.39 20.15 -13.08
CA LEU A 20 11.40 19.57 -12.19
C LEU A 20 11.03 18.12 -11.86
N LEU A 21 11.15 17.25 -12.87
CA LEU A 21 11.51 15.85 -12.59
C LEU A 21 12.80 15.89 -11.78
N ASP A 22 12.75 15.38 -10.55
CA ASP A 22 13.90 15.33 -9.65
C ASP A 22 15.10 14.72 -10.40
N PRO A 23 16.20 15.48 -10.64
CA PRO A 23 17.35 14.98 -11.38
C PRO A 23 18.07 13.82 -10.65
N SER A 24 17.68 13.54 -9.40
CA SER A 24 18.09 12.38 -8.61
C SER A 24 17.43 11.07 -9.05
N TRP A 25 16.46 11.10 -9.98
CA TRP A 25 15.79 9.89 -10.44
C TRP A 25 16.75 8.98 -11.22
N LYS A 26 17.25 7.94 -10.54
CA LYS A 26 18.08 6.87 -11.12
C LYS A 26 17.26 5.78 -11.81
N GLY A 27 15.93 5.87 -11.77
CA GLY A 27 15.07 4.91 -12.44
C GLY A 27 15.18 5.07 -13.95
N LYS A 28 15.30 3.98 -14.69
CA LYS A 28 15.04 4.00 -16.13
C LYS A 28 13.54 3.80 -16.33
N LEU A 29 12.94 4.51 -17.28
CA LEU A 29 11.56 4.24 -17.68
C LEU A 29 11.47 2.77 -18.10
N ASN A 30 10.49 2.04 -17.55
CA ASN A 30 10.24 0.68 -18.00
C ASN A 30 9.74 0.74 -19.45
N THR A 31 10.60 0.34 -20.37
CA THR A 31 10.32 0.30 -21.82
C THR A 31 9.91 -1.08 -22.28
N ASN A 32 9.84 -2.06 -21.36
CA ASN A 32 9.36 -3.39 -21.66
C ASN A 32 7.87 -3.32 -22.01
N GLU A 33 7.45 -4.08 -23.02
CA GLU A 33 6.06 -4.19 -23.40
C GLU A 33 5.24 -4.80 -22.25
N ILE A 34 4.01 -4.30 -22.07
CA ILE A 34 3.08 -4.91 -21.14
C ILE A 34 2.66 -6.25 -21.73
N LEU A 35 2.97 -7.34 -21.02
CA LEU A 35 2.55 -8.68 -21.44
C LEU A 35 1.02 -8.78 -21.31
N HIS A 36 0.33 -8.85 -22.46
CA HIS A 36 -1.12 -8.99 -22.54
C HIS A 36 -1.59 -10.46 -22.68
N GLU A 37 -0.69 -11.42 -22.49
CA GLU A 37 -1.00 -12.85 -22.58
C GLU A 37 -1.92 -13.31 -21.43
N GLU A 38 -2.90 -14.15 -21.75
CA GLU A 38 -3.75 -14.75 -20.72
C GLU A 38 -2.98 -15.78 -19.88
N PRO A 39 -3.17 -15.82 -18.55
CA PRO A 39 -2.53 -16.80 -17.68
C PRO A 39 -2.93 -18.23 -18.01
N ARG A 40 -1.94 -19.09 -18.29
CA ARG A 40 -2.15 -20.52 -18.53
C ARG A 40 -2.06 -21.29 -17.22
N PHE A 41 -3.09 -22.07 -16.91
CA PHE A 41 -3.11 -22.94 -15.74
C PHE A 41 -2.10 -24.09 -15.89
N ILE A 42 -1.31 -24.35 -14.85
CA ILE A 42 -0.35 -25.46 -14.83
C ILE A 42 -0.79 -26.54 -13.84
N SER A 43 -1.04 -26.18 -12.58
CA SER A 43 -1.31 -27.16 -11.54
C SER A 43 -2.15 -26.60 -10.40
N SER A 44 -2.89 -27.48 -9.72
CA SER A 44 -3.60 -27.17 -8.48
C SER A 44 -2.90 -27.85 -7.32
N LEU A 45 -2.58 -27.06 -6.30
CA LEU A 45 -2.14 -27.52 -4.98
C LEU A 45 -3.34 -27.44 -4.02
N PRO A 46 -3.32 -28.16 -2.88
CA PRO A 46 -4.40 -28.09 -1.88
C PRO A 46 -4.74 -26.65 -1.43
N ASN A 47 -3.76 -25.73 -1.46
CA ASN A 47 -3.91 -24.35 -0.99
C ASN A 47 -3.85 -23.29 -2.10
N GLY A 48 -3.83 -23.67 -3.38
CA GLY A 48 -3.76 -22.68 -4.46
C GLY A 48 -3.62 -23.24 -5.86
N LYS A 49 -3.78 -22.37 -6.85
CA LYS A 49 -3.61 -22.70 -8.28
C LYS A 49 -2.39 -22.00 -8.84
N ARG A 50 -1.56 -22.71 -9.59
CA ARG A 50 -0.38 -22.16 -10.27
C ARG A 50 -0.73 -21.87 -11.72
N PHE A 51 -0.45 -20.63 -12.13
CA PHE A 51 -0.55 -20.16 -13.51
C PHE A 51 0.82 -19.68 -13.99
N VAL A 52 1.03 -19.69 -15.30
CA VAL A 52 2.20 -19.10 -15.95
C VAL A 52 1.76 -18.19 -17.08
N VAL A 53 2.40 -17.03 -17.13
CA VAL A 53 2.32 -16.03 -18.20
C VAL A 53 3.71 -15.91 -18.83
N GLY A 54 3.79 -15.75 -20.16
CA GLY A 54 5.04 -15.57 -20.90
C GLY A 54 5.61 -16.85 -21.52
N GLN A 55 6.59 -16.64 -22.41
CA GLN A 55 7.32 -17.68 -23.14
C GLN A 55 8.80 -17.68 -22.74
N ASP A 56 9.37 -18.88 -22.68
CA ASP A 56 10.78 -19.18 -22.40
C ASP A 56 11.47 -18.39 -21.28
N TYR A 57 12.15 -17.28 -21.59
CA TYR A 57 12.94 -16.50 -20.63
C TYR A 57 12.12 -15.49 -19.82
N ASP A 58 10.89 -15.16 -20.24
CA ASP A 58 9.99 -14.20 -19.57
C ASP A 58 8.83 -14.89 -18.84
N LYS A 59 9.09 -16.08 -18.26
CA LYS A 59 8.08 -16.84 -17.52
C LYS A 59 7.85 -16.26 -16.13
N ILE A 60 6.67 -15.69 -15.91
CA ILE A 60 6.20 -15.28 -14.58
C ILE A 60 5.33 -16.38 -14.01
N ASN A 61 5.79 -17.00 -12.91
CA ASN A 61 5.00 -17.97 -12.15
C ASN A 61 4.03 -17.23 -11.23
N ILE A 62 2.75 -17.22 -11.57
CA ILE A 62 1.70 -16.63 -10.75
C ILE A 62 1.13 -17.73 -9.87
N ILE A 63 1.43 -17.66 -8.57
CA ILE A 63 0.84 -18.56 -7.59
C ILE A 63 -0.40 -17.88 -7.01
N HIS A 64 -1.58 -18.39 -7.34
CA HIS A 64 -2.84 -18.01 -6.74
C HIS A 64 -3.03 -18.80 -5.43
N LEU A 65 -2.20 -18.49 -4.44
CA LEU A 65 -2.36 -18.92 -3.05
C LEU A 65 -3.35 -17.95 -2.40
N VAL A 66 -4.47 -18.45 -1.87
CA VAL A 66 -5.21 -17.76 -0.79
C VAL A 66 -5.65 -16.32 -1.14
N ALA A 67 -5.64 -15.90 -2.41
CA ALA A 67 -5.73 -14.49 -2.79
C ALA A 67 -7.08 -13.87 -2.40
N LYS A 68 -8.16 -14.65 -2.42
CA LYS A 68 -9.46 -14.21 -1.92
C LYS A 68 -9.46 -13.95 -0.41
N TRP A 69 -8.83 -14.82 0.37
CA TRP A 69 -8.73 -14.67 1.82
C TRP A 69 -7.70 -13.63 2.24
N ILE A 70 -6.62 -13.44 1.48
CA ILE A 70 -5.67 -12.34 1.67
C ILE A 70 -6.31 -11.00 1.27
N ALA A 71 -7.12 -10.99 0.20
CA ALA A 71 -7.85 -9.81 -0.23
C ALA A 71 -9.01 -9.45 0.72
N GLU A 72 -9.72 -10.44 1.29
CA GLU A 72 -10.83 -10.21 2.23
C GLU A 72 -10.37 -10.05 3.69
N TYR A 73 -9.32 -10.76 4.11
CA TYR A 73 -8.91 -10.87 5.52
C TYR A 73 -7.40 -10.74 5.76
N GLY A 74 -6.56 -10.61 4.72
CA GLY A 74 -5.11 -10.72 4.85
C GLY A 74 -4.50 -9.71 5.81
N LEU A 75 -4.51 -8.43 5.43
CA LEU A 75 -3.96 -7.37 6.27
C LEU A 75 -4.80 -7.13 7.54
N PRO A 76 -6.14 -6.97 7.48
CA PRO A 76 -6.93 -6.71 8.67
C PRO A 76 -6.93 -7.87 9.68
N GLY A 77 -6.92 -9.11 9.19
CA GLY A 77 -6.86 -10.31 10.03
C GLY A 77 -5.47 -10.54 10.63
N ALA A 78 -4.40 -10.29 9.87
CA ALA A 78 -3.05 -10.34 10.42
C ALA A 78 -2.83 -9.29 11.53
N LEU A 79 -3.35 -8.07 11.36
CA LEU A 79 -3.28 -7.02 12.38
C LEU A 79 -4.13 -7.36 13.61
N ASP A 80 -5.32 -7.94 13.41
CA ASP A 80 -6.17 -8.38 14.52
C ASP A 80 -5.51 -9.53 15.32
N LEU A 81 -4.88 -10.49 14.63
CA LEU A 81 -4.12 -11.58 15.28
C LEU A 81 -2.87 -11.08 16.00
N ASN A 82 -2.12 -10.16 15.38
CA ASN A 82 -0.95 -9.55 16.01
C ASN A 82 -1.35 -8.83 17.30
N TYR A 83 -2.46 -8.10 17.28
CA TYR A 83 -2.99 -7.49 18.49
C TYR A 83 -3.32 -8.51 19.58
N ASP A 84 -4.01 -9.61 19.25
CA ASP A 84 -4.40 -10.61 20.25
C ASP A 84 -3.17 -11.25 20.93
N ILE A 85 -2.07 -11.41 20.18
CA ILE A 85 -0.78 -11.88 20.70
C ILE A 85 -0.11 -10.79 21.54
N ALA A 86 -0.01 -9.57 21.01
CA ALA A 86 0.65 -8.44 21.64
C ALA A 86 -0.06 -8.01 22.93
N ARG A 87 -1.38 -8.12 23.00
CA ARG A 87 -2.23 -7.73 24.14
C ARG A 87 -1.80 -8.34 25.47
N LYS A 88 -1.17 -9.52 25.44
CA LYS A 88 -0.60 -10.14 26.65
C LYS A 88 0.55 -9.32 27.26
N TYR A 89 1.28 -8.60 26.41
CA TYR A 89 2.44 -7.79 26.74
C TYR A 89 2.12 -6.30 26.76
N THR A 90 1.04 -5.90 26.10
CA THR A 90 0.56 -4.53 26.08
C THR A 90 -0.25 -4.23 27.34
N PRO A 91 0.05 -3.11 28.02
CA PRO A 91 -0.69 -2.73 29.20
C PRO A 91 -2.11 -2.20 28.91
N PRO A 92 -3.05 -2.32 29.86
CA PRO A 92 -4.47 -2.01 29.63
C PRO A 92 -4.74 -0.53 29.30
N TRP A 93 -3.96 0.42 29.85
CA TRP A 93 -4.14 1.85 29.56
C TRP A 93 -3.90 2.21 28.08
N TYR A 94 -3.16 1.38 27.34
CA TYR A 94 -2.92 1.59 25.92
C TYR A 94 -4.21 1.42 25.10
N ASP A 95 -5.04 0.42 25.45
CA ASP A 95 -6.35 0.21 24.83
C ASP A 95 -7.29 1.39 25.15
N GLU A 96 -7.26 1.88 26.40
CA GLU A 96 -8.06 3.01 26.87
C GLU A 96 -7.67 4.32 26.16
N GLU A 97 -6.37 4.56 25.97
CA GLU A 97 -5.84 5.70 25.23
C GLU A 97 -6.28 5.67 23.77
N LEU A 98 -6.13 4.53 23.10
CA LEU A 98 -6.59 4.34 21.72
C LEU A 98 -8.10 4.53 21.59
N GLN A 99 -8.87 4.10 22.59
CA GLN A 99 -10.32 4.29 22.61
C GLN A 99 -10.69 5.77 22.78
N GLY A 100 -9.97 6.51 23.61
CA GLY A 100 -10.12 7.97 23.75
C GLY A 100 -9.78 8.72 22.45
N LEU A 101 -8.68 8.34 21.80
CA LEU A 101 -8.27 8.90 20.49
C LEU A 101 -9.30 8.60 19.40
N ALA A 102 -9.82 7.39 19.35
CA ALA A 102 -10.87 6.98 18.42
C ALA A 102 -12.16 7.79 18.64
N ALA A 103 -12.58 7.95 19.90
CA ALA A 103 -13.74 8.76 20.26
C ALA A 103 -13.56 10.25 19.89
N GLY A 104 -12.36 10.80 20.08
CA GLY A 104 -12.04 12.19 19.73
C GLY A 104 -11.92 12.44 18.22
N SER A 105 -11.49 11.43 17.45
CA SER A 105 -11.29 11.55 15.99
C SER A 105 -12.51 11.11 15.17
N GLY A 106 -13.51 10.48 15.79
CA GLY A 106 -14.66 9.90 15.09
C GLY A 106 -14.32 8.65 14.27
N VAL A 107 -13.12 8.09 14.47
CA VAL A 107 -12.66 6.88 13.80
C VAL A 107 -13.04 5.66 14.65
N LEU A 108 -13.24 4.50 14.02
CA LEU A 108 -13.46 3.27 14.76
C LEU A 108 -12.19 2.87 15.52
N TYR A 109 -12.33 2.51 16.81
CA TYR A 109 -11.24 2.01 17.64
C TYR A 109 -10.42 0.92 16.95
N LYS A 110 -11.10 0.01 16.24
CA LYS A 110 -10.47 -1.09 15.52
C LYS A 110 -9.50 -0.60 14.44
N ASP A 111 -9.83 0.49 13.75
CA ASP A 111 -9.00 1.04 12.69
C ASP A 111 -7.82 1.84 13.26
N SER A 112 -8.03 2.59 14.35
CA SER A 112 -6.95 3.24 15.10
C SER A 112 -5.92 2.24 15.63
N ARG A 113 -6.40 1.11 16.15
CA ARG A 113 -5.55 0.00 16.61
C ARG A 113 -4.74 -0.60 15.47
N ARG A 114 -5.39 -0.92 14.35
CA ARG A 114 -4.74 -1.50 13.17
C ARG A 114 -3.65 -0.59 12.62
N LEU A 115 -3.90 0.72 12.59
CA LEU A 115 -2.92 1.70 12.13
C LEU A 115 -1.66 1.71 13.02
N ASN A 116 -1.83 1.61 14.34
CA ASN A 116 -0.70 1.57 15.29
C ASN A 116 0.10 0.25 15.23
N LEU A 117 -0.50 -0.83 14.74
CA LEU A 117 0.15 -2.14 14.59
C LEU A 117 0.79 -2.36 13.21
N LEU A 118 0.61 -1.43 12.27
CA LEU A 118 1.23 -1.53 10.94
C LEU A 118 2.77 -1.64 11.03
N PRO A 119 3.48 -0.84 11.85
CA PRO A 119 4.94 -0.92 11.94
C PRO A 119 5.45 -2.29 12.43
N GLU A 120 4.72 -2.92 13.35
CA GLU A 120 5.09 -4.26 13.85
C GLU A 120 4.92 -5.33 12.78
N LEU A 121 3.89 -5.21 11.94
CA LEU A 121 3.63 -6.18 10.88
C LEU A 121 4.69 -6.14 9.77
N ILE A 122 5.21 -4.94 9.46
CA ILE A 122 6.27 -4.77 8.44
C ILE A 122 7.68 -4.85 9.03
N ASN A 123 7.82 -5.15 10.32
CA ASN A 123 9.08 -5.21 11.05
C ASN A 123 9.92 -3.92 10.89
N ALA A 124 9.26 -2.76 10.90
CA ALA A 124 9.90 -1.45 10.74
C ALA A 124 10.36 -0.84 12.08
N ALA A 125 10.22 -1.58 13.19
CA ALA A 125 10.60 -1.19 14.54
C ALA A 125 11.83 -1.97 15.01
#